data_AF-A0A968RNF0-F1
#
_entry.id   AF-A0A968RNF0-F1
#
_cell.length_a   1.000
_cell.length_b   1.000
_cell.length_c   1.000
_cell.angle_alpha   90.00
_cell.angle_beta   90.00
_cell.angle_gamma   90.00
#
_symmetry.space_group_name_H-M   'P 1'
#
loop_
_entity.id
_entity.type
_entity.pdbx_description
1 polymer ?
#
loop_
_entity_poly.entity_id
_entity_poly.type
_entity_poly.pdbx_seq_one_letter_code
_entity_poly.pdbx_strand_id
1 'polypeptide(L)'
;MVAELDEEAIEERITLSDILDLKGYQHFVSNQPAPQYDGTLVDILAELSEKGWLDDKEGEYELNNLTRAVLTYRQYNQYSYTSEMANCLRINFFTEQHDNLKDHLVYEKHLRHYIDFVQGTADPHYLDTLYKLVTWCEDMGKYYEELNFREKHFELAQQYYGSNSDFLIEAETDLAWNYKGTGNLHAAQKHAENALEKAYQHIGDKVTLTAKCESHLGLVLKDLGDYEGAKALLEKAMRSDEANFGEQHPSTAVSYSNLAMVLKDLGMITARH
;
A
#
# COMPACT_ATOMS: atom_id res chain seq x y z
N MET A 1 -24.01 7.62 24.21
CA MET A 1 -24.42 6.46 25.01
C MET A 1 -24.36 5.28 24.07
N VAL A 2 -23.24 4.55 24.08
CA VAL A 2 -23.07 3.34 23.30
C VAL A 2 -23.95 2.29 23.99
N ALA A 3 -24.99 1.82 23.31
CA ALA A 3 -25.77 0.69 23.81
C ALA A 3 -24.84 -0.52 23.80
N GLU A 4 -24.69 -1.19 24.94
CA GLU A 4 -24.08 -2.51 25.02
C GLU A 4 -24.86 -3.41 24.06
N LEU A 5 -24.22 -3.79 22.95
CA LEU A 5 -24.80 -4.64 21.93
C LEU A 5 -24.62 -6.09 22.39
N ASP A 6 -25.75 -6.78 22.53
CA ASP A 6 -25.81 -8.19 22.90
C ASP A 6 -25.35 -9.04 21.70
N GLU A 7 -24.07 -9.41 21.69
CA GLU A 7 -23.41 -10.15 20.59
C GLU A 7 -24.08 -11.51 20.31
N GLU A 8 -24.72 -12.13 21.30
CA GLU A 8 -25.39 -13.43 21.17
C GLU A 8 -26.66 -13.39 20.30
N ALA A 9 -27.34 -12.25 20.19
CA ALA A 9 -28.55 -12.12 19.35
C ALA A 9 -28.24 -12.03 17.85
N ILE A 10 -26.98 -11.81 17.47
CA ILE A 10 -26.51 -11.64 16.07
C ILE A 10 -26.21 -13.00 15.41
N GLU A 11 -26.17 -14.10 16.17
CA GLU A 11 -25.98 -15.45 15.64
C GLU A 11 -27.14 -15.95 14.76
N GLU A 12 -28.31 -15.29 14.77
CA GLU A 12 -29.44 -15.65 13.92
C GLU A 12 -29.27 -15.19 12.47
N ARG A 13 -28.52 -16.03 11.73
CA ARG A 13 -28.71 -16.40 10.32
C ARG A 13 -28.78 -15.25 9.31
N ILE A 14 -27.62 -14.70 9.01
CA ILE A 14 -27.37 -14.27 7.63
C ILE A 14 -27.27 -15.54 6.78
N THR A 15 -28.20 -15.73 5.84
CA THR A 15 -28.26 -16.90 4.97
C THR A 15 -27.46 -16.70 3.69
N LEU A 16 -27.15 -17.79 3.00
CA LEU A 16 -26.59 -17.74 1.65
C LEU A 16 -27.47 -16.92 0.68
N SER A 17 -28.80 -16.91 0.86
CA SER A 17 -29.70 -16.04 0.08
C SER A 17 -29.37 -14.57 0.32
N ASP A 18 -29.12 -14.18 1.57
CA ASP A 18 -28.77 -12.81 1.91
C ASP A 18 -27.43 -12.37 1.28
N ILE A 19 -26.52 -13.32 1.05
CA ILE A 19 -25.25 -13.13 0.34
C ILE A 19 -25.47 -13.02 -1.18
N LEU A 20 -26.27 -13.91 -1.77
CA LEU A 20 -26.60 -13.92 -3.21
C LEU A 20 -27.50 -12.73 -3.62
N ASP A 21 -28.30 -12.20 -2.70
CA ASP A 21 -29.16 -11.04 -2.86
C ASP A 21 -28.44 -9.70 -2.61
N LEU A 22 -27.13 -9.72 -2.29
CA LEU A 22 -26.29 -8.52 -2.30
C LEU A 22 -26.25 -7.97 -3.73
N LYS A 23 -26.86 -6.80 -3.97
CA LYS A 23 -26.91 -6.17 -5.30
C LYS A 23 -25.53 -5.87 -5.91
N GLY A 24 -24.47 -5.86 -5.12
CA GLY A 24 -23.08 -5.73 -5.53
C GLY A 24 -22.49 -7.04 -6.02
N TYR A 25 -22.93 -8.17 -5.46
CA TYR A 25 -22.72 -9.48 -6.06
C TYR A 25 -23.50 -9.58 -7.39
N GLN A 26 -24.77 -9.14 -7.42
CA GLN A 26 -25.54 -9.13 -8.68
C GLN A 26 -24.96 -8.17 -9.74
N HIS A 27 -24.41 -7.01 -9.35
CA HIS A 27 -23.69 -6.08 -10.25
C HIS A 27 -22.33 -6.63 -10.72
N PHE A 28 -21.61 -7.33 -9.83
CA PHE A 28 -20.34 -8.01 -10.11
C PHE A 28 -20.53 -9.15 -11.13
N VAL A 29 -21.60 -9.92 -10.95
CA VAL A 29 -22.07 -10.94 -11.90
C VAL A 29 -22.54 -10.30 -13.22
N SER A 30 -23.16 -9.10 -13.21
CA SER A 30 -23.73 -8.48 -14.42
C SER A 30 -22.81 -7.54 -15.22
N ASN A 31 -21.59 -7.24 -14.75
CA ASN A 31 -20.56 -6.54 -15.52
C ASN A 31 -19.61 -7.47 -16.30
N GLN A 32 -19.81 -8.78 -16.20
CA GLN A 32 -19.45 -9.71 -17.27
C GLN A 32 -20.73 -9.99 -18.09
N PRO A 33 -20.65 -10.21 -19.41
CA PRO A 33 -21.84 -10.54 -20.20
C PRO A 33 -22.52 -11.71 -19.50
N ALA A 34 -23.76 -11.47 -19.03
CA ALA A 34 -24.55 -12.31 -18.12
C ALA A 34 -23.97 -13.72 -17.96
N PRO A 35 -23.49 -14.10 -16.76
CA PRO A 35 -22.92 -15.42 -16.62
C PRO A 35 -24.09 -16.38 -16.75
N GLN A 36 -24.07 -17.11 -17.84
CA GLN A 36 -24.42 -18.51 -17.77
C GLN A 36 -23.37 -19.15 -16.86
N TYR A 37 -23.45 -18.89 -15.54
CA TYR A 37 -22.65 -19.59 -14.56
C TYR A 37 -23.33 -20.95 -14.40
N ASP A 38 -22.70 -21.98 -14.92
CA ASP A 38 -23.07 -23.39 -14.79
C ASP A 38 -22.48 -24.03 -13.52
N GLY A 39 -21.78 -23.23 -12.71
CA GLY A 39 -21.18 -23.63 -11.44
C GLY A 39 -22.20 -24.06 -10.39
N THR A 40 -21.83 -25.07 -9.62
CA THR A 40 -22.59 -25.56 -8.48
C THR A 40 -22.51 -24.59 -7.30
N LEU A 41 -23.40 -24.71 -6.32
CA LEU A 41 -23.33 -23.92 -5.08
C LEU A 41 -21.94 -23.98 -4.40
N VAL A 42 -21.25 -25.11 -4.53
CA VAL A 42 -19.90 -25.31 -3.99
C VAL A 42 -18.90 -24.35 -4.64
N ASP A 43 -19.02 -24.11 -5.94
CA ASP A 43 -18.12 -23.22 -6.68
C ASP A 43 -18.29 -21.75 -6.23
N ILE A 44 -19.53 -21.35 -5.93
CA ILE A 44 -19.85 -20.01 -5.41
C ILE A 44 -19.26 -19.82 -4.00
N LEU A 45 -19.43 -20.80 -3.12
CA LEU A 45 -18.92 -20.73 -1.75
C LEU A 45 -17.38 -20.72 -1.72
N ALA A 46 -16.75 -21.53 -2.59
CA ALA A 46 -15.30 -21.52 -2.77
C ALA A 46 -14.79 -20.16 -3.26
N GLU A 47 -15.45 -19.56 -4.25
CA GLU A 47 -15.09 -18.23 -4.77
C GLU A 47 -15.21 -17.14 -3.69
N LEU A 48 -16.27 -17.19 -2.86
CA LEU A 48 -16.46 -16.25 -1.74
C LEU A 48 -15.38 -16.41 -0.66
N SER A 49 -14.95 -17.64 -0.36
CA SER A 49 -13.85 -17.91 0.58
C SER A 49 -12.47 -17.52 0.03
N GLU A 50 -12.23 -17.72 -1.26
CA GLU A 50 -11.02 -17.23 -1.94
C GLU A 50 -10.90 -15.71 -1.80
N LYS A 51 -12.01 -14.99 -1.96
CA LYS A 51 -12.10 -13.53 -1.82
C LYS A 51 -12.15 -13.04 -0.35
N GLY A 52 -12.07 -13.95 0.62
CA GLY A 52 -12.02 -13.63 2.06
C GLY A 52 -13.36 -13.34 2.72
N TRP A 53 -14.48 -13.48 2.00
CA TRP A 53 -15.82 -13.20 2.54
C TRP A 53 -16.31 -14.31 3.48
N LEU A 54 -15.81 -15.53 3.29
CA LEU A 54 -16.14 -16.71 4.08
C LEU A 54 -14.87 -17.36 4.62
N ASP A 55 -14.88 -17.76 5.89
CA ASP A 55 -13.91 -18.70 6.42
C ASP A 55 -14.34 -20.13 6.03
N ASP A 56 -13.42 -20.89 5.44
CA ASP A 56 -13.62 -22.31 5.14
C ASP A 56 -13.02 -23.15 6.27
N LYS A 57 -13.88 -23.85 7.00
CA LYS A 57 -13.51 -24.80 8.06
C LYS A 57 -13.93 -26.20 7.62
N GLU A 58 -13.04 -26.87 6.88
CA GLU A 58 -13.23 -28.27 6.45
C GLU A 58 -14.52 -28.51 5.63
N GLY A 59 -14.90 -27.55 4.77
CA GLY A 59 -16.10 -27.64 3.94
C GLY A 59 -17.37 -27.06 4.57
N GLU A 60 -17.29 -26.56 5.81
CA GLU A 60 -18.29 -25.69 6.39
C GLU A 60 -17.86 -24.22 6.21
N TYR A 61 -18.67 -23.45 5.49
CA TYR A 61 -18.43 -22.04 5.24
C TYR A 61 -19.16 -21.19 6.28
N GLU A 62 -18.41 -20.34 6.98
CA GLU A 62 -18.97 -19.32 7.88
C GLU A 62 -18.61 -17.91 7.39
N LEU A 63 -19.45 -16.92 7.68
CA LEU A 63 -19.11 -15.53 7.38
C LEU A 63 -17.87 -15.14 8.17
N ASN A 64 -16.86 -14.64 7.46
CA ASN A 64 -15.71 -14.05 8.12
C ASN A 64 -16.17 -12.88 9.01
N ASN A 65 -15.52 -12.69 10.16
CA ASN A 65 -15.88 -11.66 11.13
C ASN A 65 -15.94 -10.25 10.52
N LEU A 66 -15.05 -9.93 9.58
CA LEU A 66 -15.04 -8.64 8.87
C LEU A 66 -16.28 -8.50 7.98
N THR A 67 -16.63 -9.55 7.23
CA THR A 67 -17.86 -9.58 6.43
C THR A 67 -19.11 -9.49 7.31
N ARG A 68 -19.13 -10.19 8.44
CA ARG A 68 -20.23 -10.11 9.41
C ARG A 68 -20.41 -8.69 9.90
N ALA A 69 -19.33 -8.01 10.31
CA ALA A 69 -19.36 -6.61 10.72
C ALA A 69 -19.89 -5.68 9.62
N VAL A 70 -19.51 -5.91 8.36
CA VAL A 70 -20.03 -5.16 7.20
C VAL A 70 -21.55 -5.35 7.04
N LEU A 71 -22.03 -6.60 7.13
CA LEU A 71 -23.45 -6.92 6.96
C LEU A 71 -24.31 -6.44 8.14
N THR A 72 -23.79 -6.51 9.37
CA THR A 72 -24.45 -5.95 10.55
C THR A 72 -24.60 -4.44 10.43
N TYR A 73 -23.55 -3.71 10.00
CA TYR A 73 -23.63 -2.26 9.82
C TYR A 73 -24.68 -1.82 8.79
N ARG A 74 -24.88 -2.62 7.73
CA ARG A 74 -25.92 -2.42 6.70
C ARG A 74 -27.34 -2.51 7.27
N GLN A 75 -27.58 -3.37 8.26
CA GLN A 75 -28.93 -3.54 8.83
C GLN A 75 -29.43 -2.27 9.56
N TYR A 76 -28.51 -1.42 10.01
CA TYR A 76 -28.83 -0.24 10.82
C TYR A 76 -28.78 1.09 10.07
N ASN A 77 -28.25 1.13 8.85
CA ASN A 77 -28.09 2.37 8.07
C ASN A 77 -28.80 2.26 6.70
N GLN A 78 -29.61 3.26 6.34
CA GLN A 78 -30.37 3.32 5.09
C GLN A 78 -29.76 4.34 4.10
N TYR A 79 -28.52 4.15 3.67
CA TYR A 79 -27.88 4.93 2.62
C TYR A 79 -27.99 4.25 1.25
N SER A 80 -27.44 4.85 0.19
CA SER A 80 -27.42 4.25 -1.15
C SER A 80 -26.24 3.28 -1.32
N TYR A 81 -26.54 2.13 -1.92
CA TYR A 81 -25.72 0.90 -1.92
C TYR A 81 -24.23 1.04 -2.29
N THR A 82 -23.87 1.86 -3.28
CA THR A 82 -22.48 2.09 -3.69
C THR A 82 -21.68 2.84 -2.65
N SER A 83 -22.30 3.82 -1.99
CA SER A 83 -21.68 4.56 -0.88
C SER A 83 -21.63 3.74 0.41
N GLU A 84 -22.50 2.75 0.58
CA GLU A 84 -22.59 1.89 1.77
C GLU A 84 -21.56 0.79 1.81
N MET A 85 -21.41 0.01 0.73
CA MET A 85 -20.40 -1.04 0.68
C MET A 85 -19.00 -0.43 0.74
N ALA A 86 -18.78 0.66 -0.02
CA ALA A 86 -17.57 1.45 0.10
C ALA A 86 -17.39 1.99 1.54
N ASN A 87 -18.43 2.49 2.21
CA ASN A 87 -18.33 2.94 3.60
C ASN A 87 -18.12 1.82 4.64
N CYS A 88 -18.69 0.63 4.46
CA CYS A 88 -18.54 -0.48 5.40
C CYS A 88 -17.19 -1.14 5.25
N LEU A 89 -16.74 -1.33 3.99
CA LEU A 89 -15.36 -1.70 3.71
C LEU A 89 -14.43 -0.59 4.27
N ARG A 90 -14.72 0.70 4.03
CA ARG A 90 -13.99 1.84 4.60
C ARG A 90 -13.93 1.82 6.14
N ILE A 91 -15.02 1.60 6.85
CA ILE A 91 -15.04 1.67 8.32
C ILE A 91 -14.28 0.47 8.90
N ASN A 92 -14.59 -0.75 8.47
CA ASN A 92 -14.02 -1.95 9.08
C ASN A 92 -12.55 -2.22 8.67
N PHE A 93 -12.13 -1.81 7.46
CA PHE A 93 -10.75 -2.01 6.99
C PHE A 93 -9.85 -0.76 7.10
N PHE A 94 -10.43 0.43 7.34
CA PHE A 94 -9.67 1.70 7.25
C PHE A 94 -9.83 2.66 8.42
N THR A 95 -10.71 2.41 9.42
CA THR A 95 -10.78 3.28 10.61
C THR A 95 -10.08 2.74 11.85
N GLU A 96 -9.81 1.44 11.92
CA GLU A 96 -8.97 0.85 12.96
C GLU A 96 -7.54 0.69 12.45
N GLN A 97 -6.55 1.18 13.22
CA GLN A 97 -5.16 0.78 13.08
C GLN A 97 -5.09 -0.71 13.41
N HIS A 98 -5.32 -1.56 12.41
CA HIS A 98 -5.19 -3.01 12.58
C HIS A 98 -3.71 -3.37 12.65
N ASP A 99 -3.12 -3.13 13.82
CA ASP A 99 -1.75 -3.48 14.21
C ASP A 99 -1.56 -4.99 14.42
N ASN A 100 -2.58 -5.83 14.15
CA ASN A 100 -2.53 -7.25 14.46
C ASN A 100 -2.20 -8.11 13.24
N LEU A 101 -0.97 -8.64 13.27
CA LEU A 101 -0.36 -9.55 12.30
C LEU A 101 -1.13 -10.85 11.99
N LYS A 102 -2.26 -11.15 12.67
CA LYS A 102 -2.95 -12.45 12.57
C LYS A 102 -3.98 -12.53 11.45
N ASP A 103 -4.51 -11.42 10.96
CA ASP A 103 -5.56 -11.40 9.92
C ASP A 103 -5.03 -11.05 8.52
N HIS A 104 -3.71 -11.06 8.33
CA HIS A 104 -3.02 -10.51 7.15
C HIS A 104 -3.45 -11.09 5.80
N LEU A 105 -3.76 -12.39 5.71
CA LEU A 105 -4.20 -13.04 4.46
C LEU A 105 -5.63 -12.65 4.08
N VAL A 106 -6.50 -12.51 5.08
CA VAL A 106 -7.88 -12.07 4.88
C VAL A 106 -7.88 -10.60 4.50
N TYR A 107 -7.09 -9.78 5.20
CA TYR A 107 -6.90 -8.36 4.90
C TYR A 107 -6.43 -8.12 3.45
N GLU A 108 -5.42 -8.86 2.98
CA GLU A 108 -4.95 -8.80 1.59
C GLU A 108 -6.07 -9.10 0.59
N LYS A 109 -6.79 -10.22 0.76
CA LYS A 109 -7.86 -10.64 -0.14
C LYS A 109 -8.94 -9.55 -0.28
N HIS A 110 -9.27 -8.88 0.82
CA HIS A 110 -10.22 -7.78 0.81
C HIS A 110 -9.70 -6.54 0.11
N LEU A 111 -8.44 -6.13 0.32
CA LEU A 111 -7.84 -5.01 -0.39
C LEU A 111 -7.86 -5.23 -1.91
N ARG A 112 -7.47 -6.43 -2.35
CA ARG A 112 -7.50 -6.82 -3.77
C ARG A 112 -8.90 -6.79 -4.34
N HIS A 113 -9.86 -7.37 -3.62
CA HIS A 113 -11.24 -7.38 -4.07
C HIS A 113 -11.82 -5.96 -4.17
N TYR A 114 -11.49 -5.08 -3.24
CA TYR A 114 -11.89 -3.67 -3.33
C TYR A 114 -11.29 -3.01 -4.56
N ILE A 115 -9.97 -3.19 -4.80
CA ILE A 115 -9.29 -2.67 -5.99
C ILE A 115 -9.97 -3.15 -7.26
N ASP A 116 -10.23 -4.45 -7.41
CA ASP A 116 -10.93 -5.00 -8.58
C ASP A 116 -12.32 -4.37 -8.77
N PHE A 117 -13.02 -4.08 -7.68
CA PHE A 117 -14.36 -3.49 -7.69
C PHE A 117 -14.35 -2.00 -8.06
N VAL A 118 -13.40 -1.22 -7.53
CA VAL A 118 -13.37 0.24 -7.74
C VAL A 118 -12.46 0.67 -8.88
N GLN A 119 -11.65 -0.23 -9.46
CA GLN A 119 -10.77 0.11 -10.57
C GLN A 119 -11.58 0.67 -11.75
N GLY A 120 -11.19 1.87 -12.21
CA GLY A 120 -11.87 2.57 -13.31
C GLY A 120 -13.11 3.37 -12.88
N THR A 121 -13.45 3.38 -11.60
CA THR A 121 -14.45 4.27 -11.03
C THR A 121 -13.80 5.58 -10.53
N ALA A 122 -14.61 6.60 -10.27
CA ALA A 122 -14.17 7.84 -9.63
C ALA A 122 -14.14 7.74 -8.09
N ASP A 123 -13.96 6.53 -7.54
CA ASP A 123 -13.96 6.31 -6.09
C ASP A 123 -12.80 7.06 -5.42
N PRO A 124 -13.08 7.96 -4.47
CA PRO A 124 -12.05 8.79 -3.84
C PRO A 124 -11.09 8.01 -2.93
N HIS A 125 -11.40 6.76 -2.58
CA HIS A 125 -10.61 5.90 -1.71
C HIS A 125 -9.79 4.85 -2.48
N TYR A 126 -9.91 4.81 -3.80
CA TYR A 126 -9.13 3.87 -4.62
C TYR A 126 -7.61 4.06 -4.41
N LEU A 127 -7.16 5.32 -4.35
CA LEU A 127 -5.77 5.65 -4.11
C LEU A 127 -5.27 5.15 -2.73
N ASP A 128 -6.05 5.40 -1.68
CA ASP A 128 -5.71 4.95 -0.32
C ASP A 128 -5.64 3.42 -0.22
N THR A 129 -6.55 2.71 -0.92
CA THR A 129 -6.53 1.25 -0.94
C THR A 129 -5.29 0.70 -1.65
N LEU A 130 -4.89 1.31 -2.77
CA LEU A 130 -3.65 0.95 -3.45
C LEU A 130 -2.45 1.16 -2.54
N TYR A 131 -2.38 2.28 -1.81
CA TYR A 131 -1.30 2.55 -0.87
C TYR A 131 -1.20 1.49 0.22
N LYS A 132 -2.33 1.05 0.79
CA LYS A 132 -2.35 -0.01 1.81
C LYS A 132 -1.90 -1.37 1.27
N LEU A 133 -2.24 -1.68 0.03
CA LEU A 133 -1.77 -2.92 -0.59
C LEU A 133 -0.26 -2.84 -0.89
N VAL A 134 0.25 -1.67 -1.24
CA VAL A 134 1.69 -1.40 -1.37
C VAL A 134 2.41 -1.64 -0.04
N THR A 135 1.94 -1.06 1.07
CA THR A 135 2.57 -1.26 2.39
C THR A 135 2.52 -2.72 2.82
N TRP A 136 1.41 -3.41 2.57
CA TRP A 136 1.30 -4.83 2.86
C TRP A 136 2.28 -5.67 2.03
N CYS A 137 2.47 -5.35 0.75
CA CYS A 137 3.44 -6.06 -0.09
C CYS A 137 4.89 -5.81 0.38
N GLU A 138 5.18 -4.59 0.84
CA GLU A 138 6.48 -4.21 1.41
C GLU A 138 6.78 -5.03 2.67
N ASP A 139 5.83 -5.09 3.62
CA ASP A 139 5.96 -5.88 4.86
C ASP A 139 6.17 -7.38 4.59
N MET A 140 5.56 -7.89 3.52
CA MET A 140 5.67 -9.29 3.10
C MET A 140 6.89 -9.56 2.20
N GLY A 141 7.67 -8.53 1.84
CA GLY A 141 8.82 -8.65 0.93
C GLY A 141 8.46 -9.04 -0.51
N LYS A 142 7.23 -8.73 -0.95
CA LYS A 142 6.72 -9.05 -2.29
C LYS A 142 7.07 -7.96 -3.31
N TYR A 143 8.37 -7.71 -3.52
CA TYR A 143 8.87 -6.55 -4.27
C TYR A 143 8.32 -6.37 -5.70
N TYR A 144 8.11 -7.46 -6.46
CA TYR A 144 7.56 -7.35 -7.83
C TYR A 144 6.07 -7.00 -7.84
N GLU A 145 5.33 -7.47 -6.85
CA GLU A 145 3.91 -7.19 -6.73
C GLU A 145 3.67 -5.78 -6.18
N GLU A 146 4.47 -5.41 -5.17
CA GLU A 146 4.55 -4.05 -4.66
C GLU A 146 4.78 -3.06 -5.80
N LEU A 147 5.71 -3.34 -6.72
CA LEU A 147 6.04 -2.46 -7.84
C LEU A 147 4.82 -2.17 -8.72
N ASN A 148 4.04 -3.20 -9.07
CA ASN A 148 2.84 -3.04 -9.88
C ASN A 148 1.82 -2.10 -9.21
N PHE A 149 1.59 -2.27 -7.90
CA PHE A 149 0.67 -1.40 -7.16
C PHE A 149 1.23 -0.01 -6.92
N ARG A 150 2.54 0.12 -6.70
CA ARG A 150 3.23 1.39 -6.47
C ARG A 150 3.27 2.25 -7.74
N GLU A 151 3.49 1.65 -8.91
CA GLU A 151 3.35 2.32 -10.22
C GLU A 151 1.92 2.86 -10.40
N LYS A 152 0.91 2.02 -10.13
CA LYS A 152 -0.49 2.43 -10.29
C LYS A 152 -0.91 3.51 -9.31
N HIS A 153 -0.49 3.38 -8.06
CA HIS A 153 -0.69 4.38 -7.02
C HIS A 153 -0.06 5.71 -7.42
N PHE A 154 1.19 5.70 -7.88
CA PHE A 154 1.90 6.92 -8.29
C PHE A 154 1.23 7.61 -9.49
N GLU A 155 0.81 6.84 -10.50
CA GLU A 155 0.07 7.35 -11.67
C GLU A 155 -1.20 8.10 -11.24
N LEU A 156 -2.01 7.49 -10.37
CA LEU A 156 -3.26 8.09 -9.89
C LEU A 156 -2.98 9.28 -8.98
N ALA A 157 -2.04 9.16 -8.03
CA ALA A 157 -1.65 10.25 -7.16
C ALA A 157 -1.27 11.52 -7.96
N GLN A 158 -0.56 11.34 -9.07
CA GLN A 158 -0.17 12.46 -9.94
C GLN A 158 -1.38 13.10 -10.63
N GLN A 159 -2.38 12.31 -11.01
CA GLN A 159 -3.63 12.82 -11.58
C GLN A 159 -4.46 13.60 -10.55
N TYR A 160 -4.52 13.13 -9.30
CA TYR A 160 -5.32 13.76 -8.24
C TYR A 160 -4.68 15.00 -7.63
N TYR A 161 -3.37 14.95 -7.34
CA TYR A 161 -2.67 15.99 -6.58
C TYR A 161 -1.82 16.93 -7.44
N GLY A 162 -1.72 16.69 -8.76
CA GLY A 162 -0.86 17.46 -9.66
C GLY A 162 0.56 16.92 -9.69
N SER A 163 1.55 17.74 -10.08
CA SER A 163 2.93 17.25 -10.32
C SER A 163 3.93 17.52 -9.20
N ASN A 164 3.63 18.44 -8.26
CA ASN A 164 4.58 18.97 -7.28
C ASN A 164 3.95 19.05 -5.88
N SER A 165 4.13 18.00 -5.09
CA SER A 165 3.81 17.95 -3.65
C SER A 165 4.79 17.04 -2.92
N ASP A 166 5.00 17.27 -1.62
CA ASP A 166 5.82 16.41 -0.75
C ASP A 166 5.41 14.93 -0.87
N PHE A 167 4.11 14.67 -0.89
CA PHE A 167 3.56 13.33 -1.06
C PHE A 167 4.00 12.65 -2.38
N LEU A 168 3.99 13.39 -3.49
CA LEU A 168 4.39 12.83 -4.79
C LEU A 168 5.89 12.63 -4.90
N ILE A 169 6.68 13.51 -4.28
CA ILE A 169 8.13 13.37 -4.20
C ILE A 169 8.46 12.11 -3.41
N GLU A 170 7.80 11.89 -2.28
CA GLU A 170 7.96 10.68 -1.48
C GLU A 170 7.54 9.43 -2.25
N ALA A 171 6.36 9.43 -2.87
CA ALA A 171 5.87 8.31 -3.66
C ALA A 171 6.81 7.94 -4.83
N GLU A 172 7.39 8.93 -5.53
CA GLU A 172 8.36 8.69 -6.60
C GLU A 172 9.71 8.18 -6.07
N THR A 173 10.13 8.67 -4.90
CA THR A 173 11.34 8.24 -4.20
C THR A 173 11.26 6.78 -3.75
N ASP A 174 10.10 6.36 -3.26
CA ASP A 174 9.86 4.97 -2.87
C ASP A 174 9.68 4.07 -4.11
N LEU A 175 9.08 4.57 -5.19
CA LEU A 175 9.01 3.86 -6.47
C LEU A 175 10.41 3.58 -7.03
N ALA A 176 11.31 4.56 -6.96
CA ALA A 176 12.72 4.37 -7.33
C ALA A 176 13.40 3.29 -6.49
N TRP A 177 13.14 3.26 -5.18
CA TRP A 177 13.65 2.22 -4.27
C TRP A 177 13.15 0.83 -4.67
N ASN A 178 11.89 0.72 -5.06
CA ASN A 178 11.29 -0.54 -5.46
C ASN A 178 11.82 -1.04 -6.81
N TYR A 179 12.05 -0.14 -7.78
CA TYR A 179 12.78 -0.49 -9.00
C TYR A 179 14.22 -0.96 -8.74
N LYS A 180 14.91 -0.35 -7.77
CA LYS A 180 16.24 -0.80 -7.36
C LYS A 180 16.18 -2.22 -6.78
N GLY A 181 15.22 -2.48 -5.88
CA GLY A 181 15.01 -3.79 -5.27
C GLY A 181 14.64 -4.90 -6.27
N THR A 182 13.92 -4.56 -7.33
CA THR A 182 13.56 -5.50 -8.43
C THR A 182 14.62 -5.62 -9.52
N GLY A 183 15.73 -4.88 -9.41
CA GLY A 183 16.90 -4.96 -10.30
C GLY A 183 16.85 -4.05 -11.53
N ASN A 184 15.81 -3.23 -11.70
CA ASN A 184 15.72 -2.27 -12.78
C ASN A 184 16.41 -0.94 -12.41
N LEU A 185 17.73 -0.96 -12.37
CA LEU A 185 18.54 0.18 -11.91
C LEU A 185 18.39 1.44 -12.79
N HIS A 186 18.09 1.29 -14.09
CA HIS A 186 17.89 2.44 -14.97
C HIS A 186 16.55 3.15 -14.70
N ALA A 187 15.47 2.39 -14.45
CA ALA A 187 14.21 2.98 -14.02
C ALA A 187 14.35 3.60 -12.62
N ALA A 188 15.04 2.92 -11.71
CA ALA A 188 15.35 3.44 -10.38
C ALA A 188 16.08 4.79 -10.46
N GLN A 189 17.11 4.89 -11.30
CA GLN A 189 17.88 6.13 -11.47
C GLN A 189 16.97 7.25 -11.99
N LYS A 190 16.20 6.99 -13.05
CA LYS A 190 15.31 7.99 -13.64
C LYS A 190 14.30 8.54 -12.63
N HIS A 191 13.65 7.65 -11.87
CA HIS A 191 12.68 8.08 -10.86
C HIS A 191 13.35 8.82 -9.69
N ALA A 192 14.51 8.37 -9.23
CA ALA A 192 15.25 9.05 -8.16
C ALA A 192 15.76 10.45 -8.58
N GLU A 193 16.24 10.61 -9.82
CA GLU A 193 16.65 11.89 -10.40
C GLU A 193 15.45 12.86 -10.49
N ASN A 194 14.32 12.39 -11.02
CA ASN A 194 13.09 13.18 -11.09
C ASN A 194 12.60 13.63 -9.71
N ALA A 195 12.57 12.71 -8.75
CA ALA A 195 12.13 13.00 -7.39
C ALA A 195 13.05 14.03 -6.71
N LEU A 196 14.36 13.90 -6.89
CA LEU A 196 15.33 14.85 -6.35
C LEU A 196 15.22 16.23 -7.01
N GLU A 197 15.04 16.28 -8.33
CA GLU A 197 14.82 17.54 -9.04
C GLU A 197 13.57 18.27 -8.49
N LYS A 198 12.46 17.55 -8.35
CA LYS A 198 11.22 18.09 -7.76
C LYS A 198 11.40 18.52 -6.31
N ALA A 199 12.13 17.76 -5.50
CA ALA A 199 12.42 18.11 -4.11
C ALA A 199 13.16 19.45 -4.00
N TYR A 200 14.21 19.64 -4.82
CA TYR A 200 14.93 20.92 -4.86
C TYR A 200 14.04 22.07 -5.34
N GLN A 201 13.18 21.86 -6.34
CA GLN A 201 12.29 22.90 -6.86
C GLN A 201 11.16 23.27 -5.90
N HIS A 202 10.60 22.30 -5.18
CA HIS A 202 9.41 22.48 -4.36
C HIS A 202 9.73 22.89 -2.92
N ILE A 203 10.73 22.27 -2.30
CA ILE A 203 10.97 22.32 -0.85
C ILE A 203 12.37 22.88 -0.51
N GLY A 204 13.32 22.74 -1.43
CA GLY A 204 14.70 23.23 -1.27
C GLY A 204 15.66 22.19 -0.69
N ASP A 205 16.88 22.61 -0.38
CA ASP A 205 18.05 21.75 -0.15
C ASP A 205 18.28 21.31 1.31
N LYS A 206 17.51 21.84 2.28
CA LYS A 206 17.72 21.64 3.73
C LYS A 206 16.60 20.91 4.44
N VAL A 207 15.73 20.23 3.69
CA VAL A 207 14.61 19.48 4.24
C VAL A 207 14.90 17.99 4.20
N THR A 208 14.42 17.28 5.21
CA THR A 208 14.60 15.84 5.42
C THR A 208 14.14 15.02 4.20
N LEU A 209 13.10 15.45 3.50
CA LEU A 209 12.66 14.78 2.26
C LEU A 209 13.69 14.89 1.14
N THR A 210 14.33 16.04 0.95
CA THR A 210 15.42 16.20 -0.04
C THR A 210 16.60 15.30 0.30
N ALA A 211 16.94 15.17 1.59
CA ALA A 211 17.99 14.24 2.05
C ALA A 211 17.64 12.76 1.78
N LYS A 212 16.35 12.39 1.92
CA LYS A 212 15.85 11.05 1.53
C LYS A 212 16.03 10.82 0.02
N CYS A 213 15.64 11.79 -0.82
CA CYS A 213 15.85 11.71 -2.27
C CYS A 213 17.34 11.57 -2.65
N GLU A 214 18.21 12.41 -2.05
CA GLU A 214 19.67 12.33 -2.25
C GLU A 214 20.21 10.96 -1.85
N SER A 215 19.75 10.41 -0.72
CA SER A 215 20.17 9.09 -0.25
C SER A 215 19.76 7.97 -1.21
N HIS A 216 18.51 7.97 -1.67
CA HIS A 216 18.01 6.95 -2.58
C HIS A 216 18.74 7.00 -3.93
N LEU A 217 18.92 8.19 -4.51
CA LEU A 217 19.69 8.34 -5.74
C LEU A 217 21.15 7.91 -5.53
N GLY A 218 21.77 8.29 -4.41
CA GLY A 218 23.13 7.88 -4.08
C GLY A 218 23.29 6.36 -4.03
N LEU A 219 22.34 5.64 -3.42
CA LEU A 219 22.35 4.18 -3.38
C LEU A 219 22.08 3.54 -4.75
N VAL A 220 21.29 4.17 -5.62
CA VAL A 220 21.11 3.70 -7.00
C VAL A 220 22.40 3.88 -7.82
N LEU A 221 23.05 5.05 -7.72
CA LEU A 221 24.32 5.32 -8.40
C LEU A 221 25.42 4.36 -7.95
N LYS A 222 25.47 4.03 -6.66
CA LYS A 222 26.37 3.00 -6.12
C LYS A 222 26.16 1.66 -6.83
N ASP A 223 24.92 1.19 -6.98
CA ASP A 223 24.62 -0.07 -7.64
C ASP A 223 24.89 -0.04 -9.16
N LEU A 224 24.86 1.15 -9.76
CA LEU A 224 25.31 1.40 -11.15
C LEU A 224 26.83 1.55 -11.29
N GLY A 225 27.57 1.60 -10.18
CA GLY A 225 29.04 1.75 -10.16
C GLY A 225 29.54 3.19 -10.23
N ASP A 226 28.67 4.20 -10.21
CA ASP A 226 29.07 5.61 -10.05
C ASP A 226 29.26 5.94 -8.56
N TYR A 227 30.37 5.47 -8.01
CA TYR A 227 30.67 5.63 -6.60
C TYR A 227 30.98 7.08 -6.19
N GLU A 228 31.54 7.90 -7.09
CA GLU A 228 31.82 9.31 -6.78
C GLU A 228 30.53 10.15 -6.77
N GLY A 229 29.63 9.92 -7.74
CA GLY A 229 28.30 10.52 -7.73
C GLY A 229 27.50 10.09 -6.48
N ALA A 230 27.55 8.79 -6.15
CA ALA A 230 26.92 8.26 -4.94
C ALA A 230 27.44 8.92 -3.66
N LYS A 231 28.76 9.02 -3.50
CA LYS A 231 29.41 9.67 -2.36
C LYS A 231 28.97 11.13 -2.22
N ALA A 232 28.99 11.89 -3.32
CA ALA A 232 28.63 13.30 -3.30
C ALA A 232 27.18 13.53 -2.80
N LEU A 233 26.24 12.67 -3.21
CA LEU A 233 24.85 12.74 -2.75
C LEU A 233 24.69 12.30 -1.30
N LEU A 234 25.30 11.18 -0.91
CA LEU A 234 25.21 10.67 0.46
C LEU A 234 25.86 11.60 1.48
N GLU A 235 26.92 12.32 1.10
CA GLU A 235 27.49 13.37 1.95
C GLU A 235 26.55 14.56 2.14
N LYS A 236 25.74 14.93 1.14
CA LYS A 236 24.73 15.98 1.30
C LYS A 236 23.60 15.53 2.22
N ALA A 237 23.08 14.32 2.00
CA ALA A 237 22.03 13.75 2.83
C ALA A 237 22.47 13.64 4.30
N MET A 238 23.68 13.12 4.54
CA MET A 238 24.25 13.01 5.87
C MET A 238 24.37 14.37 6.57
N ARG A 239 24.89 15.40 5.90
CA ARG A 239 24.95 16.76 6.47
C ARG A 239 23.57 17.35 6.78
N SER A 240 22.57 17.04 5.96
CA SER A 240 21.19 17.47 6.19
C SER A 240 20.59 16.76 7.42
N ASP A 241 20.78 15.44 7.55
CA ASP A 241 20.31 14.68 8.70
C ASP A 241 21.01 15.10 10.00
N GLU A 242 22.33 15.32 9.97
CA GLU A 242 23.08 15.88 11.10
C GLU A 242 22.49 17.24 11.53
N ALA A 243 22.18 18.11 10.57
CA ALA A 243 21.63 19.44 10.86
C ALA A 243 20.19 19.41 11.40
N ASN A 244 19.37 18.46 10.94
CA ASN A 244 17.96 18.37 11.31
C ASN A 244 17.72 17.55 12.58
N PHE A 245 18.50 16.49 12.80
CA PHE A 245 18.27 15.53 13.88
C PHE A 245 19.43 15.40 14.88
N GLY A 246 20.64 15.85 14.50
CA GLY A 246 21.86 15.65 15.28
C GLY A 246 22.56 14.32 15.00
N GLU A 247 23.81 14.21 15.45
CA GLU A 247 24.71 13.08 15.15
C GLU A 247 24.25 11.73 15.71
N GLN A 248 23.48 11.72 16.81
CA GLN A 248 23.09 10.51 17.54
C GLN A 248 21.71 9.98 17.12
N HIS A 249 21.06 10.61 16.15
CA HIS A 249 19.72 10.21 15.71
C HIS A 249 19.77 8.97 14.80
N PRO A 250 18.79 8.06 14.88
CA PRO A 250 18.72 6.87 14.01
C PRO A 250 18.82 7.20 12.51
N SER A 251 18.15 8.24 12.02
CA SER A 251 18.23 8.66 10.61
C SER A 251 19.66 9.06 10.21
N THR A 252 20.37 9.80 11.06
CA THR A 252 21.77 10.19 10.82
C THR A 252 22.68 8.96 10.78
N ALA A 253 22.44 7.97 11.65
CA ALA A 253 23.18 6.71 11.65
C ALA A 253 22.97 5.90 10.36
N VAL A 254 21.76 5.92 9.78
CA VAL A 254 21.47 5.33 8.46
C VAL A 254 22.29 6.02 7.38
N SER A 255 22.30 7.36 7.36
CA SER A 255 23.07 8.14 6.38
C SER A 255 24.59 7.90 6.49
N TYR A 256 25.15 7.79 7.70
CA TYR A 256 26.54 7.36 7.88
C TYR A 256 26.80 5.96 7.33
N SER A 257 25.90 5.01 7.57
CA SER A 257 26.04 3.64 7.11
C SER A 257 26.03 3.55 5.59
N ASN A 258 25.12 4.29 4.94
CA ASN A 258 25.04 4.38 3.49
C ASN A 258 26.33 4.96 2.89
N LEU A 259 26.86 6.06 3.45
CA LEU A 259 28.12 6.64 3.00
C LEU A 259 29.30 5.68 3.20
N ALA A 260 29.35 4.98 4.34
CA ALA A 260 30.39 4.00 4.63
C ALA A 260 30.41 2.85 3.61
N MET A 261 29.24 2.41 3.12
CA MET A 261 29.15 1.41 2.05
C MET A 261 29.83 1.88 0.77
N VAL A 262 29.63 3.14 0.36
CA VAL A 262 30.26 3.69 -0.85
C VAL A 262 31.76 3.91 -0.65
N LEU A 263 32.18 4.40 0.52
CA LEU A 263 33.61 4.57 0.83
C LEU A 263 34.35 3.23 0.84
N LYS A 264 33.70 2.16 1.31
CA LYS A 264 34.24 0.80 1.21
C LYS A 264 34.43 0.38 -0.25
N ASP A 265 33.45 0.61 -1.10
CA ASP A 265 33.50 0.23 -2.52
C ASP A 265 34.55 1.05 -3.29
N LEU A 266 34.79 2.31 -2.90
CA LEU A 266 35.90 3.15 -3.39
C LEU A 266 37.28 2.72 -2.86
N GLY A 267 37.37 1.76 -1.93
CA GLY A 267 38.62 1.39 -1.27
C GLY A 267 39.15 2.47 -0.32
N MET A 268 38.31 3.43 0.08
CA MET A 268 38.67 4.59 0.92
C MET A 268 38.44 4.33 2.42
N ILE A 269 38.50 3.07 2.90
CA ILE A 269 38.38 2.80 4.34
C ILE A 269 39.70 3.12 5.04
N THR A 270 39.93 4.39 5.33
CA THR A 270 40.80 4.81 6.44
C THR A 270 39.90 5.06 7.64
N ALA A 271 40.07 4.26 8.69
CA ALA A 271 39.39 4.45 9.97
C ALA A 271 39.61 5.90 10.43
N ARG A 272 38.53 6.68 10.56
CA ARG A 272 38.59 7.96 11.26
C ARG A 272 38.88 7.67 12.73
N HIS A 273 40.08 8.06 13.16
CA HIS A 273 40.56 8.04 14.54
C HIS A 273 39.76 8.99 15.45
#